data_AF-A0A3A9EMD7-F1
#
_entry.id   AF-A0A3A9EMD7-F1
#
_cell.length_a   1.000
_cell.length_b   1.000
_cell.length_c   1.000
_cell.angle_alpha   90.00
_cell.angle_beta   90.00
_cell.angle_gamma   90.00
#
_symmetry.space_group_name_H-M   'P 1'
#
loop_
_entity.id
_entity.type
_entity.pdbx_description
1 polymer ?
#
loop_
_entity_poly.entity_id
_entity_poly.type
_entity_poly.pdbx_seq_one_letter_code
_entity_poly.pdbx_strand_id
1 'polypeptide(L)'
;MKKLNKHRKLICALALALLAMTLLAMPALAASEETAPAQGEAQSAGSDLGLKALAAGIAVGIAAAGGAVGMGLATAKSTESISRQPEAENKIRTTLMLGLVFIETAIIYALLVVILIIFVL
;
A
#
# COMPACT_ATOMS: atom_id res chain seq x y z
N MET A 1 -23.30 19.74 20.71
CA MET A 1 -22.30 18.79 21.28
C MET A 1 -22.20 17.42 20.56
N LYS A 2 -23.18 16.98 19.72
CA LYS A 2 -23.17 15.65 19.08
C LYS A 2 -22.12 15.42 17.96
N LYS A 3 -21.63 16.47 17.28
CA LYS A 3 -20.67 16.33 16.17
C LYS A 3 -19.26 15.89 16.62
N LEU A 4 -18.80 16.36 17.77
CA LEU A 4 -17.43 16.09 18.26
C LEU A 4 -17.24 14.62 18.68
N ASN A 5 -18.30 13.97 19.17
CA ASN A 5 -18.29 12.56 19.55
C ASN A 5 -18.35 11.60 18.35
N LYS A 6 -18.70 12.08 17.13
CA LYS A 6 -18.72 11.25 15.92
C LYS A 6 -17.31 11.08 15.34
N HIS A 7 -16.52 12.14 15.32
CA HIS A 7 -15.13 12.10 14.81
C HIS A 7 -14.18 11.36 15.77
N ARG A 8 -14.34 11.51 17.09
CA ARG A 8 -13.56 10.74 18.07
C ARG A 8 -13.84 9.24 17.97
N LYS A 9 -15.10 8.85 17.74
CA LYS A 9 -15.48 7.45 17.48
C LYS A 9 -14.92 6.92 16.15
N LEU A 10 -14.90 7.75 15.11
CA LEU A 10 -14.33 7.39 13.81
C LEU A 10 -12.81 7.19 13.88
N ILE A 11 -12.10 8.09 14.58
CA ILE A 11 -10.64 8.02 14.77
C ILE A 11 -10.28 6.80 15.63
N CYS A 12 -11.02 6.53 16.71
CA CYS A 12 -10.81 5.33 17.51
C CYS A 12 -11.12 4.05 16.71
N ALA A 13 -12.17 4.03 15.87
CA ALA A 13 -12.48 2.87 15.04
C ALA A 13 -11.41 2.60 13.97
N LEU A 14 -10.87 3.65 13.34
CA LEU A 14 -9.76 3.55 12.39
C LEU A 14 -8.46 3.09 13.07
N ALA A 15 -8.15 3.60 14.27
CA ALA A 15 -7.00 3.16 15.05
C ALA A 15 -7.13 1.71 15.54
N LEU A 16 -8.34 1.29 15.95
CA LEU A 16 -8.61 -0.09 16.34
C LEU A 16 -8.54 -1.04 15.14
N ALA A 17 -8.99 -0.60 13.96
CA ALA A 17 -8.88 -1.38 12.72
C ALA A 17 -7.43 -1.51 12.24
N LEU A 18 -6.62 -0.44 12.35
CA LEU A 18 -5.19 -0.49 12.06
C LEU A 18 -4.45 -1.40 13.05
N LEU A 19 -4.76 -1.32 14.35
CA LEU A 19 -4.18 -2.16 15.39
C LEU A 19 -4.60 -3.63 15.24
N ALA A 20 -5.85 -3.90 14.87
CA ALA A 20 -6.35 -5.25 14.58
C ALA A 20 -5.69 -5.85 13.34
N MET A 21 -5.49 -5.07 12.28
CA MET A 21 -4.72 -5.51 11.10
C MET A 21 -3.27 -5.86 11.44
N THR A 22 -2.64 -5.12 12.37
CA THR A 22 -1.27 -5.45 12.81
C THR A 22 -1.20 -6.69 13.71
N LEU A 23 -2.26 -7.00 14.46
CA LEU A 23 -2.32 -8.18 15.33
C LEU A 23 -2.62 -9.48 14.56
N LEU A 24 -3.31 -9.40 13.43
CA LEU A 24 -3.57 -10.53 12.53
C LEU A 24 -2.32 -10.96 11.72
N ALA A 25 -1.23 -10.19 11.76
CA ALA A 25 0.03 -10.52 11.12
C ALA A 25 1.00 -11.32 12.01
N MET A 26 0.59 -11.75 13.21
CA MET A 26 1.41 -12.60 14.07
C MET A 26 1.21 -14.09 13.71
N PRO A 27 2.25 -14.81 13.25
CA PRO A 27 2.19 -16.25 13.11
C PRO A 27 2.25 -16.86 14.51
N ALA A 28 1.12 -17.40 14.95
CA ALA A 28 1.02 -18.15 16.19
C ALA A 28 1.88 -19.42 16.09
N LEU A 29 2.90 -19.47 16.94
CA LEU A 29 3.73 -20.63 17.24
C LEU A 29 2.89 -21.68 17.99
N ALA A 30 2.76 -22.89 17.45
CA ALA A 30 2.36 -24.08 18.20
C ALA A 30 2.99 -25.35 17.60
N ALA A 31 4.01 -25.83 18.32
CA ALA A 31 4.46 -27.23 18.47
C ALA A 31 4.94 -28.04 17.23
N SER A 32 6.25 -27.99 16.98
CA SER A 32 7.16 -29.12 17.28
C SER A 32 8.59 -28.60 17.31
N GLU A 33 9.26 -28.82 18.44
CA GLU A 33 10.59 -28.29 18.77
C GLU A 33 11.70 -29.11 18.12
N GLU A 34 12.64 -28.44 17.47
CA GLU A 34 14.06 -28.79 17.58
C GLU A 34 14.88 -27.52 17.87
N THR A 35 15.87 -27.71 18.73
CA THR A 35 16.67 -26.78 19.53
C THR A 35 17.50 -25.76 18.72
N ALA A 36 17.49 -24.50 19.19
CA ALA A 36 18.48 -23.38 19.16
C ALA A 36 19.67 -23.38 18.15
N PRO A 37 20.24 -22.22 17.69
CA PRO A 37 20.37 -20.95 18.42
C PRO A 37 20.20 -19.65 17.59
N ALA A 38 20.31 -18.51 18.28
CA ALA A 38 20.42 -17.19 17.69
C ALA A 38 21.73 -17.02 16.92
N GLN A 39 21.69 -16.95 15.59
CA GLN A 39 22.77 -16.37 14.77
C GLN A 39 22.16 -15.66 13.56
N GLY A 40 22.57 -14.42 13.34
CA GLY A 40 22.49 -13.86 12.00
C GLY A 40 23.35 -14.73 11.11
N GLU A 41 22.74 -15.42 10.17
CA GLU A 41 23.43 -16.18 9.13
C GLU A 41 22.43 -16.40 7.99
N ALA A 42 22.88 -16.03 6.79
CA ALA A 42 22.33 -16.62 5.58
C ALA A 42 22.61 -18.13 5.64
N GLN A 43 21.61 -18.99 5.48
CA GLN A 43 21.45 -19.93 4.35
C GLN A 43 20.42 -21.06 4.63
N SER A 44 19.66 -21.44 3.59
CA SER A 44 19.25 -22.82 3.17
C SER A 44 18.44 -23.68 4.17
N ALA A 45 17.22 -24.18 3.91
CA ALA A 45 16.53 -24.60 2.69
C ALA A 45 15.01 -24.48 2.92
N GLY A 46 14.25 -23.98 1.94
CA GLY A 46 12.87 -23.47 2.13
C GLY A 46 12.76 -21.93 2.08
N SER A 47 13.90 -21.26 1.90
CA SER A 47 14.10 -19.81 1.95
C SER A 47 13.73 -19.04 0.67
N ASP A 48 13.54 -19.71 -0.46
CA ASP A 48 13.32 -19.05 -1.75
C ASP A 48 11.93 -18.39 -1.83
N LEU A 49 10.87 -19.12 -1.43
CA LEU A 49 9.52 -18.58 -1.42
C LEU A 49 9.34 -17.43 -0.42
N GLY A 50 9.99 -17.53 0.75
CA GLY A 50 9.94 -16.48 1.78
C GLY A 50 10.62 -15.18 1.33
N LEU A 51 11.80 -15.26 0.71
CA LEU A 51 12.49 -14.08 0.17
C LEU A 51 11.74 -13.47 -1.02
N LYS A 52 11.19 -14.31 -1.92
CA LYS A 52 10.35 -13.85 -3.04
C LYS A 52 9.10 -13.14 -2.56
N ALA A 53 8.41 -13.68 -1.56
CA ALA A 53 7.22 -13.06 -0.96
C ALA A 53 7.54 -11.73 -0.28
N LEU A 54 8.66 -11.64 0.45
CA LEU A 54 9.10 -10.40 1.09
C LEU A 54 9.47 -9.33 0.05
N ALA A 55 10.26 -9.69 -0.96
CA ALA A 55 10.64 -8.79 -2.05
C ALA A 55 9.41 -8.29 -2.82
N ALA A 56 8.47 -9.19 -3.12
CA ALA A 56 7.19 -8.86 -3.75
C ALA A 56 6.36 -7.88 -2.91
N GLY A 57 6.20 -8.16 -1.61
CA GLY A 57 5.43 -7.32 -0.70
C GLY A 57 6.01 -5.90 -0.56
N ILE A 58 7.34 -5.80 -0.46
CA ILE A 58 8.02 -4.49 -0.36
C ILE A 58 7.88 -3.72 -1.68
N ALA A 59 8.11 -4.38 -2.83
CA ALA A 59 8.05 -3.73 -4.14
C ALA A 59 6.65 -3.17 -4.45
N VAL A 60 5.59 -3.98 -4.28
CA VAL A 60 4.21 -3.52 -4.47
C VAL A 60 3.84 -2.48 -3.41
N GLY A 61 4.22 -2.69 -2.15
CA GLY A 61 3.88 -1.80 -1.04
C GLY A 61 4.41 -0.38 -1.26
N ILE A 62 5.67 -0.24 -1.68
CA ILE A 62 6.28 1.07 -1.97
C ILE A 62 5.63 1.71 -3.20
N ALA A 63 5.41 0.95 -4.28
CA ALA A 63 4.78 1.46 -5.48
C ALA A 63 3.35 1.95 -5.22
N ALA A 64 2.56 1.18 -4.49
CA ALA A 64 1.19 1.53 -4.11
C ALA A 64 1.16 2.75 -3.17
N ALA A 65 2.08 2.83 -2.19
CA ALA A 65 2.16 3.98 -1.29
C ALA A 65 2.51 5.27 -2.05
N GLY A 66 3.52 5.23 -2.93
CA GLY A 66 3.89 6.37 -3.78
C GLY A 66 2.76 6.79 -4.72
N GLY A 67 2.11 5.81 -5.35
CA GLY A 67 0.95 6.00 -6.20
C GLY A 67 -0.23 6.66 -5.49
N ALA A 68 -0.59 6.15 -4.30
CA ALA A 68 -1.69 6.68 -3.50
C ALA A 68 -1.47 8.14 -3.10
N VAL A 69 -0.25 8.51 -2.69
CA VAL A 69 0.11 9.89 -2.36
C VAL A 69 0.03 10.80 -3.59
N GLY A 70 0.59 10.36 -4.72
CA GLY A 70 0.57 11.11 -5.98
C GLY A 70 -0.86 11.35 -6.49
N MET A 71 -1.68 10.29 -6.55
CA MET A 71 -3.07 10.37 -6.99
C MET A 71 -3.93 11.22 -6.05
N GLY A 72 -3.74 11.07 -4.74
CA GLY A 72 -4.47 11.86 -3.74
C GLY A 72 -4.19 13.35 -3.87
N LEU A 73 -2.91 13.73 -4.03
CA LEU A 73 -2.53 15.13 -4.21
C LEU A 73 -3.03 15.71 -5.54
N ALA A 74 -2.89 14.95 -6.64
CA ALA A 74 -3.37 15.37 -7.95
C ALA A 74 -4.90 15.60 -7.94
N THR A 75 -5.64 14.69 -7.33
CA THR A 75 -7.10 14.76 -7.21
C THR A 75 -7.53 15.94 -6.32
N ALA A 76 -6.86 16.17 -5.19
CA ALA A 76 -7.13 17.31 -4.32
C ALA A 76 -6.93 18.64 -5.05
N LYS A 77 -5.79 18.81 -5.73
CA LYS A 77 -5.49 20.03 -6.52
C LYS A 77 -6.44 20.22 -7.69
N SER A 78 -6.83 19.14 -8.36
CA SER A 78 -7.83 19.18 -9.42
C SER A 78 -9.18 19.67 -8.88
N THR A 79 -9.60 19.20 -7.71
CA THR A 79 -10.87 19.59 -7.09
C THR A 79 -10.86 21.06 -6.67
N GLU A 80 -9.75 21.54 -6.09
CA GLU A 80 -9.57 22.96 -5.79
C GLU A 80 -9.56 23.84 -7.05
N SER A 81 -8.93 23.35 -8.13
CA SER A 81 -8.90 24.08 -9.39
C SER A 81 -10.30 24.20 -10.01
N ILE A 82 -11.10 23.13 -9.97
CA ILE A 82 -12.48 23.11 -10.45
C ILE A 82 -13.37 24.04 -9.62
N SER A 83 -13.20 24.07 -8.29
CA SER A 83 -14.02 24.95 -7.44
C SER A 83 -13.73 26.44 -7.66
N ARG A 84 -12.50 26.79 -8.06
CA ARG A 84 -12.10 28.17 -8.38
C ARG A 84 -12.44 28.58 -9.81
N GLN A 85 -12.45 27.64 -10.75
CA GLN A 85 -12.71 27.87 -12.17
C GLN A 85 -13.61 26.75 -12.74
N PRO A 86 -14.92 26.77 -12.43
CA PRO A 86 -15.85 25.72 -12.87
C PRO A 86 -15.98 25.63 -14.39
N GLU A 87 -15.82 26.75 -15.11
CA GLU A 87 -15.82 26.80 -16.58
C GLU A 87 -14.69 25.97 -17.23
N ALA A 88 -13.60 25.71 -16.50
CA ALA A 88 -12.46 24.94 -16.98
C ALA A 88 -12.51 23.45 -16.58
N GLU A 89 -13.62 22.98 -15.98
CA GLU A 89 -13.75 21.63 -15.39
C GLU A 89 -13.33 20.52 -16.35
N ASN A 90 -13.82 20.55 -17.60
CA ASN A 90 -13.51 19.53 -18.59
C ASN A 90 -12.02 19.44 -18.89
N LYS A 91 -11.34 20.58 -19.07
CA LYS A 91 -9.90 20.63 -19.35
C LYS A 91 -9.07 20.15 -18.16
N ILE A 92 -9.49 20.51 -16.94
CA ILE A 92 -8.85 20.07 -15.70
C ILE A 92 -8.98 18.55 -15.56
N ARG A 93 -10.17 17.98 -15.77
CA ARG A 93 -10.40 16.53 -15.72
C ARG A 93 -9.57 15.78 -16.76
N THR A 94 -9.46 16.28 -17.99
CA THR A 94 -8.60 15.66 -19.01
C THR A 94 -7.14 15.62 -18.57
N THR A 95 -6.63 16.73 -18.01
CA THR A 95 -5.25 16.81 -17.52
C THR A 95 -5.03 15.90 -16.31
N LEU A 96 -5.99 15.85 -15.38
CA LEU A 96 -5.97 14.92 -14.25
C LEU A 96 -5.90 13.47 -14.72
N MET A 97 -6.77 13.07 -15.66
CA MET A 97 -6.79 11.70 -16.18
C MET A 97 -5.46 11.31 -16.82
N LEU A 98 -4.86 12.21 -17.61
CA LEU A 98 -3.53 11.97 -18.18
C LEU A 98 -2.47 11.76 -17.08
N GLY A 99 -2.50 12.57 -16.03
CA GLY A 99 -1.61 12.40 -14.86
C GLY A 99 -1.84 11.09 -14.11
N LEU A 100 -3.10 10.70 -13.89
CA LEU A 100 -3.46 9.44 -13.24
C LEU A 100 -3.00 8.23 -14.04
N VAL A 101 -3.14 8.26 -15.37
CA VAL A 101 -2.66 7.18 -16.25
C VAL A 101 -1.15 6.97 -16.12
N PHE A 102 -0.34 8.04 -16.05
CA PHE A 102 1.10 7.89 -15.86
C PHE A 102 1.49 7.35 -14.48
N ILE A 103 0.73 7.67 -13.43
CA ILE A 103 0.94 7.09 -12.11
C ILE A 103 0.58 5.60 -12.14
N GLU A 104 -0.56 5.27 -12.74
CA GLU A 104 -1.04 3.88 -12.83
C GLU A 104 -0.10 3.01 -13.65
N THR A 105 0.48 3.50 -14.75
CA THR A 105 1.44 2.74 -15.54
C THR A 105 2.70 2.39 -14.74
N ALA A 106 3.18 3.29 -13.89
CA ALA A 106 4.31 3.02 -13.00
C ALA A 106 3.97 1.93 -11.96
N ILE A 107 2.76 1.97 -11.39
CA ILE A 107 2.28 0.94 -10.44
C ILE A 107 2.15 -0.41 -11.13
N ILE A 108 1.59 -0.43 -12.35
CA ILE A 108 1.45 -1.66 -13.15
C ILE A 108 2.82 -2.25 -13.48
N TYR A 109 3.83 -1.43 -13.77
CA TYR A 109 5.20 -1.95 -13.96
C TYR A 109 5.79 -2.56 -12.68
N ALA A 110 5.54 -1.98 -11.51
CA ALA A 110 5.94 -2.62 -10.25
C ALA A 110 5.20 -3.94 -10.02
N LEU A 111 3.90 -3.99 -10.30
CA LEU A 111 3.10 -5.23 -10.23
C LEU A 111 3.59 -6.29 -11.23
N LEU A 112 3.97 -5.88 -12.44
CA LEU A 112 4.55 -6.76 -13.45
C LEU A 112 5.85 -7.39 -12.94
N VAL A 113 6.77 -6.59 -12.38
CA VAL A 113 8.02 -7.09 -11.79
C VAL A 113 7.73 -8.09 -10.67
N VAL A 114 6.73 -7.83 -9.83
CA VAL A 114 6.34 -8.73 -8.74
C VAL A 114 5.78 -10.05 -9.26
N ILE A 115 4.97 -10.02 -10.32
CA ILE A 115 4.49 -11.23 -11.01
C ILE A 115 5.69 -12.04 -11.52
N LEU A 116 6.69 -11.40 -12.11
CA LEU A 116 7.90 -12.09 -12.56
C LEU A 116 8.69 -12.72 -11.39
N ILE A 117 8.81 -12.04 -10.25
CA ILE A 117 9.49 -12.56 -9.05
C ILE A 117 8.80 -13.80 -8.49
N ILE A 118 7.46 -13.88 -8.54
CA ILE A 118 6.70 -14.98 -7.94
C ILE A 118 6.54 -16.17 -8.90
N PHE A 119 6.29 -15.90 -10.18
CA PHE A 119 5.85 -16.94 -11.13
C PHE A 119 6.92 -17.36 -12.15
N VAL A 120 7.98 -16.58 -12.31
CA VAL A 120 8.99 -16.83 -13.37
C VAL A 120 10.38 -17.07 -12.78
N LEU A 121 10.82 -16.19 -11.90
CA LEU A 121 12.10 -16.28 -11.19
C LEU A 121 11.96 -17.21 -9.98
#